data_AF-A0A3S1E3A1-F1
#
_entry.id   AF-A0A3S1E3A1-F1
#
_cell.length_a   1.000
_cell.length_b   1.000
_cell.length_c   1.000
_cell.angle_alpha   90.00
_cell.angle_beta   90.00
_cell.angle_gamma   90.00
#
_symmetry.space_group_name_H-M   'P 1'
#
loop_
_entity.id
_entity.type
_entity.pdbx_description
1 polymer ?
#
loop_
_entity_poly.entity_id
_entity_poly.type
_entity_poly.pdbx_seq_one_letter_code
_entity_poly.pdbx_strand_id
1 'polypeptide(L)'
;IVIRPLAYCEEKDLIAYAEHRQFPIIPCNLCGSQENLQRQNIKEMLREWERKFPGRIESIFAAIQNVAPSQLADAGLFDFANLKIERNAAAIRALNLC
;
A
#
# COMPACT_ATOMS: atom_id res chain seq x y z
N ILE A 1 -7.88 -3.82 -21.11
CA ILE A 1 -6.88 -2.99 -20.38
C ILE A 1 -7.66 -2.01 -19.50
N VAL A 2 -7.35 -1.90 -18.21
CA VAL A 2 -8.02 -0.96 -17.27
C VAL A 2 -7.04 0.16 -16.92
N ILE A 3 -7.47 1.43 -17.01
CA ILE A 3 -6.64 2.60 -16.72
C ILE A 3 -7.13 3.27 -15.44
N ARG A 4 -6.22 3.52 -14.49
CA ARG A 4 -6.49 4.20 -13.20
C ARG A 4 -5.65 5.48 -13.09
N PRO A 5 -6.07 6.60 -13.70
CA PRO A 5 -5.25 7.80 -13.79
C PRO A 5 -4.96 8.46 -12.42
N LEU A 6 -5.82 8.23 -11.42
CA LEU A 6 -5.71 8.81 -10.09
C LEU A 6 -5.07 7.87 -9.05
N ALA A 7 -4.49 6.74 -9.48
CA ALA A 7 -3.96 5.73 -8.55
C ALA A 7 -2.78 6.22 -7.69
N TYR A 8 -2.11 7.28 -8.13
CA TYR A 8 -0.92 7.86 -7.49
C TYR A 8 -1.22 9.18 -6.76
N CYS A 9 -2.47 9.64 -6.79
CA CYS A 9 -2.87 10.91 -6.18
C CYS A 9 -3.33 10.68 -4.75
N GLU A 10 -2.85 11.49 -3.82
CA GLU A 10 -3.32 11.45 -2.44
C GLU A 10 -4.76 11.95 -2.33
N GLU A 11 -5.52 11.39 -1.38
CA GLU A 11 -6.92 11.78 -1.16
C GLU A 11 -7.05 13.26 -0.78
N LYS A 12 -6.10 13.81 -0.01
CA LYS A 12 -6.09 15.22 0.42
C LYS A 12 -5.99 16.18 -0.77
N ASP A 13 -5.14 15.83 -1.75
CA ASP A 13 -4.92 16.65 -2.93
C ASP A 13 -6.13 16.60 -3.88
N LEU A 14 -6.78 15.43 -3.97
CA LEU A 14 -8.01 15.28 -4.74
C LEU A 14 -9.17 16.10 -4.16
N ILE A 15 -9.27 16.20 -2.83
CA ILE A 15 -10.27 17.04 -2.16
C ILE A 15 -10.00 18.52 -2.47
N ALA A 16 -8.76 18.98 -2.27
CA ALA A 16 -8.38 20.37 -2.55
C ALA A 16 -8.61 20.73 -4.04
N TYR A 17 -8.29 19.80 -4.94
CA TYR A 17 -8.57 19.97 -6.37
C TYR A 17 -10.07 20.04 -6.67
N ALA A 18 -10.87 19.17 -6.06
CA ALA A 18 -12.32 19.16 -6.25
C ALA A 18 -12.99 20.44 -5.76
N GLU A 19 -12.54 20.98 -4.63
CA GLU A 19 -13.01 22.26 -4.07
C GLU A 19 -12.66 23.43 -5.01
N HIS A 20 -11.40 23.49 -5.46
CA HIS A 20 -10.95 24.53 -6.39
C HIS A 20 -11.68 24.47 -7.74
N ARG A 21 -11.97 23.26 -8.23
CA ARG A 21 -12.69 23.06 -9.51
C ARG A 21 -14.20 23.08 -9.36
N GLN A 22 -14.72 23.28 -8.14
CA GLN A 22 -16.14 23.35 -7.83
C GLN A 22 -16.91 22.10 -8.30
N PHE A 23 -16.30 20.91 -8.17
CA PHE A 23 -16.99 19.67 -8.53
C PHE A 23 -18.08 19.34 -7.50
N PRO A 24 -19.27 18.88 -7.94
CA PRO A 24 -20.31 18.43 -7.02
C PRO A 24 -19.85 17.13 -6.35
N ILE A 25 -19.56 17.19 -5.04
CA ILE A 25 -19.18 16.01 -4.25
C ILE A 25 -20.46 15.30 -3.81
N ILE A 26 -20.62 14.05 -4.26
CA ILE A 26 -21.76 13.21 -3.92
C ILE A 26 -21.50 12.54 -2.56
N PRO A 27 -22.37 12.70 -1.55
CA PRO A 27 -22.15 12.10 -0.25
C PRO A 27 -22.26 10.57 -0.30
N CYS A 28 -21.38 9.89 0.46
CA CYS A 28 -21.26 8.42 0.47
C CYS A 28 -22.43 7.70 1.16
N ASN A 29 -23.53 8.39 1.43
CA ASN A 29 -24.74 7.85 2.05
C ASN A 29 -25.84 7.49 1.03
N LEU A 30 -25.61 7.75 -0.26
CA LEU A 30 -26.60 7.56 -1.33
C LEU A 30 -26.80 6.10 -1.76
N CYS A 31 -25.85 5.22 -1.46
CA CYS A 31 -26.01 3.78 -1.62
C CYS A 31 -26.35 3.22 -0.23
N GLY A 32 -27.63 2.90 0.01
CA GLY A 32 -28.23 2.55 1.31
C GLY A 32 -27.71 1.28 2.02
N SER A 33 -26.45 0.92 1.87
CA SER A 33 -25.82 -0.18 2.59
C SER A 33 -24.29 -0.06 2.51
N GLN A 34 -23.65 0.32 3.61
CA GLN A 34 -22.27 -0.12 3.87
C GLN A 34 -22.18 -0.62 5.31
N GLU A 35 -22.83 -1.75 5.57
CA GLU A 35 -22.62 -2.55 6.79
C GLU A 35 -21.20 -3.11 6.90
N ASN A 36 -20.36 -2.97 5.86
CA ASN A 36 -18.96 -3.32 5.92
C ASN A 36 -18.10 -2.14 6.44
N LEU A 37 -18.23 -1.88 7.74
CA LEU A 37 -17.39 -0.97 8.53
C LEU A 37 -15.89 -1.23 8.34
N GLN A 38 -15.50 -2.41 7.85
CA GLN A 38 -14.11 -2.77 7.58
C GLN A 38 -13.38 -1.75 6.71
N ARG A 39 -14.05 -1.18 5.69
CA ARG A 39 -13.40 -0.15 4.86
C ARG A 39 -13.13 1.13 5.64
N GLN A 40 -14.06 1.53 6.51
CA GLN A 40 -13.89 2.71 7.37
C GLN A 40 -12.80 2.45 8.42
N ASN A 41 -12.82 1.27 9.05
CA ASN A 41 -11.80 0.85 10.03
C ASN A 41 -10.39 0.82 9.42
N ILE A 42 -10.22 0.28 8.21
CA ILE A 42 -8.92 0.28 7.52
C ILE A 42 -8.50 1.72 7.19
N LYS A 43 -9.43 2.57 6.75
CA LYS A 43 -9.15 3.98 6.47
C LYS A 43 -8.66 4.72 7.72
N GLU A 44 -9.30 4.47 8.86
CA GLU A 44 -8.88 5.02 10.16
C GLU A 44 -7.52 4.50 10.59
N MET A 45 -7.28 3.19 10.48
CA MET A 45 -5.99 2.57 10.77
C MET A 45 -4.85 3.19 9.95
N LEU A 46 -5.06 3.39 8.64
CA LEU A 46 -4.07 4.02 7.76
C LEU A 46 -3.80 5.48 8.17
N ARG A 47 -4.85 6.25 8.47
CA ARG A 47 -4.71 7.64 8.96
C ARG A 47 -3.95 7.72 10.28
N GLU A 48 -4.20 6.80 11.19
CA GLU A 48 -3.50 6.73 12.47
C GLU A 48 -2.01 6.41 12.27
N TRP A 49 -1.72 5.46 11.38
CA TRP A 49 -0.37 5.07 11.00
C TRP A 49 0.41 6.21 10.37
N GLU A 50 -0.20 6.98 9.48
CA GLU A 50 0.42 8.16 8.86
C GLU A 50 0.74 9.23 9.91
N ARG A 51 -0.17 9.46 10.87
CA ARG A 51 0.08 10.42 11.96
C ARG A 51 1.21 9.98 12.89
N LYS A 52 1.31 8.68 13.18
CA LYS A 52 2.35 8.12 14.05
C LYS A 52 3.70 8.01 13.34
N PHE A 53 3.69 7.72 12.05
CA PHE A 53 4.86 7.45 11.22
C PHE A 53 4.63 8.06 9.83
N PRO A 54 4.99 9.34 9.64
CA PRO A 54 4.84 10.01 8.34
C PRO A 54 5.62 9.26 7.25
N GLY A 55 5.03 9.08 6.08
CA GLY A 55 5.68 8.33 4.97
C GLY A 55 5.35 6.83 4.95
N ARG A 56 4.56 6.34 5.90
CA ARG A 56 4.25 4.91 6.01
C ARG A 56 3.28 4.46 4.93
N ILE A 57 2.29 5.27 4.58
CA ILE A 57 1.33 4.91 3.52
C ILE A 57 2.06 4.77 2.17
N GLU A 58 2.99 5.66 1.86
CA GLU A 58 3.82 5.67 0.65
C GLU A 58 4.72 4.43 0.60
N SER A 59 5.30 4.06 1.75
CA SER A 59 6.10 2.84 1.88
C SER A 59 5.26 1.59 1.61
N ILE A 60 4.04 1.52 2.14
CA ILE A 60 3.10 0.41 1.86
C ILE A 60 2.74 0.39 0.38
N PHE A 61 2.43 1.56 -0.21
CA PHE A 61 2.10 1.67 -1.62
C PHE A 61 3.26 1.18 -2.51
N ALA A 62 4.48 1.61 -2.23
CA ALA A 62 5.69 1.19 -2.94
C ALA A 62 5.96 -0.32 -2.80
N ALA A 63 5.67 -0.91 -1.63
CA ALA A 63 5.82 -2.34 -1.40
C ALA A 63 4.83 -3.17 -2.23
N ILE A 64 3.58 -2.69 -2.38
CA ILE A 64 2.57 -3.35 -3.22
C ILE A 64 2.95 -3.30 -4.71
N GLN A 65 3.71 -2.31 -5.14
CA GLN A 65 4.22 -2.24 -6.52
C GLN A 65 5.44 -3.15 -6.77
N ASN A 66 6.24 -3.42 -5.73
CA ASN A 66 7.50 -4.16 -5.83
C ASN A 66 7.44 -5.45 -4.99
N VAL A 67 6.48 -6.32 -5.30
CA VAL A 67 6.26 -7.54 -4.52
C VAL A 67 7.31 -8.61 -4.90
N ALA A 68 8.08 -9.05 -3.90
CA ALA A 68 8.96 -10.21 -4.03
C ALA A 68 8.20 -11.49 -3.61
N PRO A 69 8.05 -12.51 -4.48
CA PRO A 69 7.32 -13.74 -4.14
C PRO A 69 7.80 -14.43 -2.87
N SER A 70 9.10 -14.37 -2.57
CA SER A 70 9.69 -14.91 -1.35
C SER A 70 9.18 -14.26 -0.06
N GLN A 71 8.64 -13.04 -0.13
CA GLN A 71 8.10 -12.29 1.01
C GLN A 71 6.58 -12.52 1.20
N LEU A 72 5.91 -13.19 0.26
CA LEU A 72 4.47 -13.45 0.32
C LEU A 72 4.10 -14.72 1.11
N ALA A 73 5.10 -15.48 1.58
CA ALA A 73 4.91 -16.78 2.25
C ALA A 73 4.00 -17.76 1.46
N ASP A 74 3.96 -17.62 0.14
CA ASP A 74 3.16 -18.46 -0.76
C ASP A 74 4.06 -19.49 -1.43
N ALA A 75 3.93 -20.76 -1.03
CA ALA A 75 4.72 -21.87 -1.54
C ALA A 75 4.44 -22.22 -3.02
N GLY A 76 3.32 -21.75 -3.58
CA GLY A 76 3.02 -21.88 -5.01
C GLY A 76 3.72 -20.82 -5.86
N LEU A 77 3.97 -19.63 -5.28
CA LEU A 77 4.68 -18.54 -5.94
C LEU A 77 6.20 -18.57 -5.70
N PHE A 78 6.65 -19.19 -4.62
CA PHE A 78 8.07 -19.32 -4.29
C PHE A 78 8.37 -20.69 -3.67
N ASP A 79 9.29 -21.45 -4.28
CA ASP A 79 9.66 -22.79 -3.82
C ASP A 79 10.61 -22.70 -2.61
N PHE A 80 10.01 -22.61 -1.41
CA PHE A 80 10.75 -22.63 -0.17
C PHE A 80 11.38 -24.01 0.13
N ALA A 81 10.85 -25.09 -0.42
CA ALA A 81 11.29 -26.45 -0.10
C ALA A 81 12.64 -26.79 -0.74
N ASN A 82 12.92 -26.27 -1.94
CA ASN A 82 14.16 -26.51 -2.66
C ASN A 82 15.15 -25.33 -2.61
N LEU A 83 15.00 -24.41 -1.64
CA LEU A 83 15.96 -23.32 -1.39
C LEU A 83 17.37 -23.88 -1.17
N LYS A 84 18.28 -23.60 -2.10
CA LYS A 84 19.70 -23.94 -1.97
C LYS A 84 20.47 -22.74 -1.43
N ILE A 85 21.30 -22.98 -0.42
CA ILE A 85 22.21 -21.95 0.11
C ILE A 85 23.42 -21.87 -0.83
N GLU A 86 23.42 -20.92 -1.75
CA GLU A 86 24.66 -20.53 -2.44
C GLU A 86 25.50 -19.65 -1.52
N ARG A 87 26.44 -20.25 -0.80
CA ARG A 87 27.48 -19.50 -0.09
C ARG A 87 28.49 -18.96 -1.11
N ASN A 88 28.18 -17.83 -1.73
CA ASN A 88 29.19 -17.10 -2.48
C ASN A 88 30.14 -16.41 -1.48
N ALA A 89 31.34 -16.97 -1.30
CA ALA A 89 32.32 -16.56 -0.30
C ALA A 89 33.06 -15.25 -0.63
N ALA A 90 32.45 -14.34 -1.39
CA ALA A 90 33.07 -13.09 -1.82
C ALA A 90 32.23 -11.87 -1.39
N ALA A 91 32.75 -11.17 -0.37
CA ALA A 91 32.47 -9.79 0.02
C ALA A 91 31.09 -9.48 0.62
N ILE A 92 30.88 -9.91 1.87
CA ILE A 92 29.96 -9.22 2.80
C ILE A 92 30.61 -7.88 3.16
N ARG A 93 30.25 -6.79 2.44
CA ARG A 93 30.46 -5.43 2.95
C ARG A 93 29.20 -5.01 3.71
N ALA A 94 29.35 -4.98 5.03
CA ALA A 94 28.55 -4.27 6.01
C ALA A 94 27.01 -4.41 5.87
N LEU A 95 26.47 -5.41 6.56
CA LEU A 95 25.11 -5.31 7.10
C LEU A 95 25.11 -4.17 8.13
N ASN A 96 24.43 -3.06 7.82
CA ASN A 96 23.93 -2.15 8.83
C ASN A 96 22.92 -2.93 9.69
N LEU A 97 23.34 -3.31 10.91
CA LEU A 97 22.43 -3.64 11.99
C LEU A 97 22.01 -2.34 12.69
N CYS A 98 20.70 -2.16 12.83
CA CYS A 98 19.97 -1.24 13.71
C CYS A 98 20.23 0.26 13.53
#